data_AF-A0A9J7AR72-F1
#
_entry.id   AF-A0A9J7AR72-F1
#
_cell.length_a   1.000
_cell.length_b   1.000
_cell.length_c   1.000
_cell.angle_alpha   90.00
_cell.angle_beta   90.00
_cell.angle_gamma   90.00
#
_symmetry.space_group_name_H-M   'P 1'
#
loop_
_entity.id
_entity.type
_entity.pdbx_description
1 polymer ?
#
loop_
_entity_poly.entity_id
_entity_poly.type
_entity_poly.pdbx_seq_one_letter_code
_entity_poly.pdbx_strand_id
1 'polypeptide(L)'
;MIRLSVPLLVLLSFLSAGPVAAAQKWGIDGEMTAQFEAKVVDLLCELNGDCPAGCGAGKRQLGLLRDDGRLLIAVKSNTLFAGATLDLLPYCGERVEVDGLIITHPAMVIYMLQKHRRPGDADWVQATSFAKDWKKRNGSPDAKRWFRRDPAVKDVIGEFGKVGRPDLVPPPAE
;
A
#
# COMPACT_ATOMS: atom_id res chain seq x y z
N MET A 1 -56.19 -32.40 -32.49
CA MET A 1 -55.74 -31.74 -31.25
C MET A 1 -54.28 -31.34 -31.44
N ILE A 2 -54.03 -30.03 -31.40
CA ILE A 2 -52.83 -29.36 -31.94
C ILE A 2 -51.69 -29.40 -30.91
N ARG A 3 -50.49 -29.82 -31.37
CA ARG A 3 -49.23 -29.69 -30.64
C ARG A 3 -48.75 -28.24 -30.72
N LEU A 4 -48.55 -27.57 -29.59
CA LEU A 4 -47.69 -26.38 -29.50
C LEU A 4 -46.54 -26.70 -28.54
N SER A 5 -45.34 -26.86 -29.09
CA SER A 5 -44.09 -26.87 -28.35
C SER A 5 -43.47 -25.48 -28.48
N VAL A 6 -43.41 -24.74 -27.37
CA VAL A 6 -42.73 -23.44 -27.29
C VAL A 6 -41.25 -23.69 -27.02
N PRO A 7 -40.30 -23.18 -27.83
CA PRO A 7 -38.89 -23.29 -27.51
C PRO A 7 -38.51 -22.20 -26.50
N LEU A 8 -37.91 -22.62 -25.39
CA LEU A 8 -37.33 -21.76 -24.37
C LEU A 8 -36.05 -21.13 -24.93
N LEU A 9 -36.11 -19.85 -25.33
CA LEU A 9 -34.94 -19.08 -25.73
C LEU A 9 -34.21 -18.61 -24.45
N VAL A 10 -33.13 -19.28 -24.08
CA VAL A 10 -32.26 -18.86 -22.97
C VAL A 10 -31.25 -17.84 -23.51
N LEU A 11 -31.48 -16.56 -23.21
CA LEU A 11 -30.52 -15.48 -23.45
C LEU A 11 -29.41 -15.55 -22.38
N LEU A 12 -28.23 -16.06 -22.75
CA LEU A 12 -27.03 -15.95 -21.90
C LEU A 12 -26.47 -14.52 -21.99
N SER A 13 -26.86 -13.66 -21.05
CA SER A 13 -26.20 -12.38 -20.83
C SER A 13 -24.83 -12.61 -20.21
N PHE A 14 -23.77 -12.63 -21.03
CA PHE A 14 -22.40 -12.53 -20.54
C PHE A 14 -22.19 -11.11 -20.00
N LEU A 15 -22.44 -10.90 -18.71
CA LEU A 15 -21.88 -9.77 -17.98
C LEU A 15 -20.37 -9.96 -17.89
N SER A 16 -19.63 -9.30 -18.76
CA SER A 16 -18.19 -9.10 -18.58
C SER A 16 -17.99 -8.23 -17.34
N ALA A 17 -17.86 -8.86 -16.17
CA ALA A 17 -17.32 -8.19 -15.00
C ALA A 17 -15.87 -7.81 -15.35
N GLY A 18 -15.66 -6.58 -15.82
CA GLY A 18 -14.33 -6.00 -15.91
C GLY A 18 -13.65 -6.07 -14.54
N PRO A 19 -12.30 -6.08 -14.49
CA PRO A 19 -11.60 -6.18 -13.22
C PRO A 19 -12.03 -5.05 -12.27
N VAL A 20 -12.68 -5.42 -11.16
CA VAL A 20 -13.07 -4.48 -10.09
C VAL A 20 -11.84 -4.20 -9.22
N ALA A 21 -10.85 -3.54 -9.79
CA ALA A 21 -9.68 -3.02 -9.07
C ALA A 21 -8.95 -1.99 -9.93
N ALA A 22 -9.31 -0.72 -9.75
CA ALA A 22 -8.45 0.40 -10.09
C ALA A 22 -8.26 1.19 -8.80
N ALA A 23 -7.01 1.30 -8.33
CA ALA A 23 -6.64 2.19 -7.24
C ALA A 23 -7.32 3.56 -7.35
N GLN A 24 -7.62 4.16 -6.20
CA GLN A 24 -8.20 5.49 -6.17
C GLN A 24 -7.11 6.55 -6.31
N LYS A 25 -7.24 7.42 -7.32
CA LYS A 25 -6.42 8.61 -7.48
C LYS A 25 -6.50 9.54 -6.25
N TRP A 26 -5.38 10.18 -5.90
CA TRP A 26 -5.27 11.10 -4.75
C TRP A 26 -5.04 12.55 -5.15
N GLY A 27 -4.99 12.85 -6.45
CA GLY A 27 -4.74 14.20 -6.97
C GLY A 27 -3.27 14.60 -6.90
N ILE A 28 -2.35 13.62 -6.86
CA ILE A 28 -0.91 13.88 -6.86
C ILE A 28 -0.44 14.09 -8.31
N ASP A 29 0.42 15.08 -8.53
CA ASP A 29 0.99 15.32 -9.85
C ASP A 29 1.81 14.11 -10.34
N GLY A 30 1.66 13.75 -11.61
CA GLY A 30 2.28 12.56 -12.19
C GLY A 30 1.73 11.22 -11.70
N GLU A 31 0.56 11.17 -11.03
CA GLU A 31 -0.04 9.92 -10.57
C GLU A 31 -0.73 9.10 -11.68
N MET A 32 -0.50 7.80 -11.65
CA MET A 32 -1.15 6.81 -12.50
C MET A 32 -1.58 5.60 -11.69
N THR A 33 -2.80 5.12 -11.89
CA THR A 33 -3.26 3.86 -11.32
C THR A 33 -2.51 2.71 -11.98
N ALA A 34 -1.96 1.80 -11.19
CA ALA A 34 -1.21 0.67 -11.69
C ALA A 34 -1.53 -0.59 -10.88
N GLN A 35 -1.88 -1.65 -11.60
CA GLN A 35 -2.02 -2.99 -11.09
C GLN A 35 -1.01 -3.89 -11.79
N PHE A 36 -0.22 -4.64 -11.04
CA PHE A 36 0.77 -5.57 -11.59
C PHE A 36 1.18 -6.62 -10.56
N GLU A 37 1.83 -7.67 -11.03
CA GLU A 37 2.52 -8.64 -10.20
C GLU A 37 4.01 -8.29 -10.08
N ALA A 38 4.58 -8.48 -8.90
CA ALA A 38 6.01 -8.29 -8.64
C ALA A 38 6.50 -9.18 -7.50
N LYS A 39 7.82 -9.34 -7.38
CA LYS A 39 8.46 -9.96 -6.21
C LYS A 39 8.65 -8.91 -5.12
N VAL A 40 8.28 -9.20 -3.88
CA VAL A 40 8.61 -8.33 -2.74
C VAL A 40 10.05 -8.57 -2.31
N VAL A 41 10.80 -7.48 -2.18
CA VAL A 41 12.23 -7.49 -1.89
C VAL A 41 12.61 -6.47 -0.83
N ASP A 42 13.72 -6.69 -0.12
CA ASP A 42 14.42 -5.64 0.61
C ASP A 42 15.20 -4.78 -0.39
N LEU A 43 14.95 -3.47 -0.42
CA LEU A 43 15.63 -2.59 -1.36
C LEU A 43 17.14 -2.57 -1.17
N LEU A 44 17.64 -2.63 0.07
CA LEU A 44 19.08 -2.59 0.30
C LEU A 44 19.75 -3.88 -0.20
N CYS A 45 19.10 -5.02 -0.02
CA CYS A 45 19.55 -6.29 -0.59
C CYS A 45 19.73 -6.21 -2.10
N GLU A 46 18.75 -5.65 -2.82
CA GLU A 46 18.83 -5.50 -4.28
C GLU A 46 19.85 -4.45 -4.73
N LEU A 47 20.03 -3.37 -3.96
CA LEU A 47 20.91 -2.27 -4.35
C LEU A 47 22.39 -2.50 -4.01
N ASN A 48 22.70 -3.22 -2.92
CA ASN A 48 24.08 -3.36 -2.44
C ASN A 48 24.43 -4.74 -1.85
N GLY A 49 23.50 -5.70 -1.85
CA GLY A 49 23.73 -7.06 -1.34
C GLY A 49 23.60 -7.22 0.19
N ASP A 50 23.20 -6.19 0.94
CA ASP A 50 22.87 -6.33 2.37
C ASP A 50 21.49 -6.98 2.54
N CYS A 51 21.50 -8.32 2.62
CA CYS A 51 20.30 -9.17 2.61
C CYS A 51 20.04 -9.84 3.96
N PRO A 52 19.54 -9.12 4.98
CA PRO A 52 19.12 -9.75 6.23
C PRO A 52 17.95 -10.71 5.99
N ALA A 53 17.90 -11.78 6.79
CA ALA A 53 16.81 -12.76 6.72
C ALA A 53 15.43 -12.10 6.88
N GLY A 54 14.43 -12.64 6.18
CA GLY A 54 13.04 -12.16 6.25
C GLY A 54 12.88 -10.67 5.90
N CYS A 55 13.68 -10.16 4.98
CA CYS A 55 13.72 -8.74 4.59
C CYS A 55 13.89 -7.82 5.80
N GLY A 56 14.70 -8.23 6.77
CA GLY A 56 14.97 -7.48 7.99
C GLY A 56 13.78 -7.33 8.95
N ALA A 57 12.81 -8.25 8.89
CA ALA A 57 11.71 -8.39 9.85
C ALA A 57 10.92 -7.08 10.10
N GLY A 58 10.65 -6.32 9.03
CA GLY A 58 9.88 -5.08 9.09
C GLY A 58 10.69 -3.83 9.44
N LYS A 59 12.00 -3.95 9.64
CA LYS A 59 12.91 -2.81 9.86
C LYS A 59 13.52 -2.24 8.58
N ARG A 60 13.22 -2.84 7.43
CA ARG A 60 13.73 -2.45 6.12
C ARG A 60 12.62 -1.80 5.29
N GLN A 61 13.03 -0.92 4.38
CA GLN A 61 12.15 -0.45 3.33
C GLN A 61 12.03 -1.54 2.27
N LEU A 62 10.80 -1.98 2.01
CA LEU A 62 10.55 -2.99 0.99
C LEU A 62 10.24 -2.34 -0.36
N GLY A 63 10.51 -3.10 -1.41
CA GLY A 63 10.24 -2.75 -2.79
C GLY A 63 9.53 -3.86 -3.54
N LEU A 64 9.22 -3.56 -4.79
CA LEU A 64 8.57 -4.44 -5.75
C LEU A 64 9.50 -4.57 -6.96
N LEU A 65 10.09 -5.75 -7.14
CA LEU A 65 10.91 -6.08 -8.29
C LEU A 65 10.04 -6.75 -9.37
N ARG A 66 9.89 -6.05 -10.50
CA ARG A 66 9.14 -6.54 -11.66
C ARG A 66 9.99 -7.47 -12.53
N ASP A 67 9.32 -8.28 -13.35
CA ASP A 67 9.98 -9.21 -14.28
C ASP A 67 10.80 -8.50 -15.37
N ASP A 68 10.48 -7.24 -15.65
CA ASP A 68 11.26 -6.37 -16.56
C ASP A 68 12.48 -5.73 -15.88
N GLY A 69 12.82 -6.14 -14.66
CA GLY A 69 13.97 -5.67 -13.90
C GLY A 69 13.77 -4.32 -13.20
N ARG A 70 12.60 -3.68 -13.33
CA ARG A 70 12.33 -2.43 -12.62
C ARG A 70 12.10 -2.68 -11.13
N LEU A 71 12.88 -1.99 -10.32
CA LEU A 71 12.72 -1.93 -8.87
C LEU A 71 11.91 -0.69 -8.48
N LEU A 72 10.73 -0.90 -7.88
CA LEU A 72 9.88 0.18 -7.39
C LEU A 72 9.89 0.22 -5.86
N ILE A 73 10.16 1.38 -5.28
CA ILE A 73 10.04 1.59 -3.83
C ILE A 73 8.57 1.75 -3.42
N ALA A 74 8.13 0.96 -2.44
CA ALA A 74 6.77 0.99 -1.91
C ALA A 74 6.66 1.96 -0.70
N VAL A 75 6.40 3.24 -0.98
CA VAL A 75 6.59 4.34 -0.01
C VAL A 75 5.38 4.63 0.88
N LYS A 76 4.17 4.21 0.48
CA LYS A 76 2.93 4.64 1.15
C LYS A 76 1.86 3.56 1.10
N SER A 77 1.11 3.44 2.19
CA SER A 77 -0.12 2.64 2.28
C SER A 77 -1.37 3.53 2.42
N ASN A 78 -2.56 2.96 2.61
CA ASN A 78 -3.79 3.72 2.86
C ASN A 78 -3.83 4.40 4.24
N THR A 79 -2.86 4.12 5.11
CA THR A 79 -2.77 4.82 6.39
C THR A 79 -2.02 6.14 6.22
N LEU A 80 -2.57 7.23 6.77
CA LEU A 80 -1.94 8.55 6.69
C LEU A 80 -0.51 8.51 7.22
N PHE A 81 0.43 9.10 6.47
CA PHE A 81 1.85 9.18 6.83
C PHE A 81 2.52 7.84 7.22
N ALA A 82 2.04 6.72 6.67
CA ALA A 82 2.62 5.40 6.92
C ALA A 82 3.00 4.70 5.61
N GLY A 83 4.09 3.93 5.68
CA GLY A 83 4.59 3.12 4.56
C GLY A 83 3.80 1.82 4.36
N ALA A 84 4.19 1.09 3.32
CA ALA A 84 3.61 -0.21 2.94
C ALA A 84 4.40 -1.43 3.45
N THR A 85 5.50 -1.21 4.18
CA THR A 85 6.39 -2.30 4.64
C THR A 85 5.65 -3.41 5.37
N LEU A 86 4.79 -3.09 6.34
CA LEU A 86 4.06 -4.12 7.10
C LEU A 86 3.01 -4.86 6.27
N ASP A 87 2.49 -4.24 5.21
CA ASP A 87 1.56 -4.88 4.28
C ASP A 87 2.29 -5.88 3.37
N LEU A 88 3.51 -5.56 2.98
CA LEU A 88 4.32 -6.39 2.07
C LEU A 88 5.18 -7.44 2.79
N LEU A 89 5.50 -7.23 4.08
CA LEU A 89 6.37 -8.12 4.86
C LEU A 89 5.99 -9.61 4.81
N PRO A 90 4.69 -9.99 4.86
CA PRO A 90 4.29 -11.40 4.75
C PRO A 90 4.63 -12.07 3.40
N TYR A 91 4.99 -11.29 2.39
CA TYR A 91 5.33 -11.75 1.05
C TYR A 91 6.83 -11.61 0.75
N CYS A 92 7.68 -11.35 1.75
CA CYS A 92 9.12 -11.19 1.53
C CYS A 92 9.72 -12.35 0.71
N GLY A 93 10.32 -12.03 -0.44
CA GLY A 93 10.88 -13.00 -1.37
C GLY A 93 9.85 -13.70 -2.28
N GLU A 94 8.57 -13.51 -2.03
CA GLU A 94 7.44 -14.09 -2.75
C GLU A 94 6.84 -13.12 -3.77
N ARG A 95 5.97 -13.66 -4.63
CA ARG A 95 5.19 -12.87 -5.60
C ARG A 95 3.93 -12.33 -4.95
N VAL A 96 3.57 -11.11 -5.34
CA VAL A 96 2.37 -10.41 -4.89
C VAL A 96 1.74 -9.69 -6.08
N GLU A 97 0.41 -9.73 -6.16
CA GLU A 97 -0.34 -8.80 -7.01
C GLU A 97 -0.64 -7.54 -6.20
N VAL A 98 -0.32 -6.38 -6.76
CA VAL A 98 -0.54 -5.08 -6.13
C VAL A 98 -1.45 -4.21 -6.98
N ASP A 99 -2.23 -3.36 -6.32
CA ASP A 99 -3.08 -2.33 -6.93
C ASP A 99 -2.85 -1.02 -6.17
N GLY A 100 -2.45 0.03 -6.88
CA GLY A 100 -1.97 1.27 -6.27
C GLY A 100 -1.66 2.37 -7.27
N LEU A 101 -0.86 3.33 -6.84
CA LEU A 101 -0.46 4.48 -7.65
C LEU A 101 1.03 4.44 -7.93
N ILE A 102 1.41 4.52 -9.20
CA ILE A 102 2.75 4.96 -9.59
C ILE A 102 2.73 6.48 -9.63
N ILE A 103 3.69 7.11 -8.94
CA ILE A 103 3.94 8.55 -9.05
C ILE A 103 5.25 8.73 -9.80
N THR A 104 5.20 9.43 -10.93
CA THR A 104 6.37 9.76 -11.74
C THR A 104 6.80 11.20 -11.48
N HIS A 105 8.05 11.39 -11.04
CA HIS A 105 8.67 12.70 -10.84
C HIS A 105 10.10 12.66 -11.40
N PRO A 106 10.68 13.78 -11.90
CA PRO A 106 12.04 13.78 -12.44
C PRO A 106 13.12 13.26 -11.48
N ALA A 107 12.90 13.40 -10.17
CA ALA A 107 13.82 12.91 -9.14
C ALA A 107 13.69 11.40 -8.87
N MET A 108 12.50 10.80 -9.03
CA MET A 108 12.25 9.38 -8.75
C MET A 108 10.86 8.92 -9.20
N VAL A 109 10.73 7.61 -9.38
CA VAL A 109 9.44 6.92 -9.54
C VAL A 109 9.16 6.12 -8.27
N ILE A 110 8.00 6.35 -7.66
CA ILE A 110 7.60 5.69 -6.41
C ILE A 110 6.26 5.00 -6.57
N TYR A 111 6.02 3.99 -5.73
CA TYR A 111 4.76 3.25 -5.71
C TYR A 111 4.04 3.42 -4.37
N MET A 112 2.77 3.80 -4.43
CA MET A 112 1.88 3.94 -3.27
C MET A 112 0.87 2.79 -3.29
N LEU A 113 1.08 1.81 -2.42
CA LEU A 113 0.27 0.61 -2.31
C LEU A 113 -1.10 0.94 -1.73
N GLN A 114 -2.18 0.49 -2.39
CA GLN A 114 -3.53 0.59 -1.83
C GLN A 114 -4.10 -0.79 -1.51
N LYS A 115 -3.86 -1.78 -2.37
CA LYS A 115 -4.28 -3.16 -2.12
C LYS A 115 -3.23 -4.15 -2.58
N HIS A 116 -3.28 -5.33 -1.99
CA HIS A 116 -2.43 -6.46 -2.36
C HIS A 116 -3.17 -7.78 -2.19
N ARG A 117 -2.70 -8.83 -2.86
CA ARG A 117 -3.15 -10.22 -2.69
C ARG A 117 -2.08 -11.19 -3.20
N ARG A 118 -2.20 -12.48 -2.88
CA ARG A 118 -1.35 -13.48 -3.55
C ARG A 118 -1.80 -13.60 -5.00
N PRO A 119 -0.87 -13.91 -5.94
CA PRO A 119 -1.26 -14.16 -7.31
C PRO A 119 -2.38 -15.20 -7.41
N GLY A 120 -3.44 -14.86 -8.14
CA GLY A 120 -4.61 -15.73 -8.30
C GLY A 120 -5.65 -15.73 -7.17
N ASP A 121 -5.40 -15.07 -6.03
CA ASP A 121 -6.42 -14.91 -4.99
C ASP A 121 -7.61 -14.09 -5.52
N ALA A 122 -8.83 -14.44 -5.10
CA ALA A 122 -10.01 -13.67 -5.48
C ALA A 122 -10.04 -12.30 -4.79
N ASP A 123 -9.75 -12.27 -3.49
CA ASP A 123 -9.99 -11.11 -2.63
C ASP A 123 -8.77 -10.21 -2.48
N TRP A 124 -9.01 -8.90 -2.58
CA TRP A 124 -8.01 -7.88 -2.32
C TRP A 124 -7.94 -7.53 -0.83
N VAL A 125 -6.71 -7.44 -0.31
CA VAL A 125 -6.44 -6.95 1.03
C VAL A 125 -6.09 -5.46 0.96
N GLN A 126 -6.75 -4.65 1.79
CA GLN A 126 -6.44 -3.22 1.92
C GLN A 126 -5.13 -3.00 2.68
N ALA A 127 -4.22 -2.21 2.09
CA ALA A 127 -2.92 -1.86 2.66
C ALA A 127 -3.08 -0.95 3.90
N THR A 128 -3.28 -1.57 5.06
CA THR A 128 -3.68 -0.95 6.33
C THR A 128 -2.99 -1.62 7.53
N SER A 129 -1.99 -2.46 7.29
CA SER A 129 -1.34 -3.26 8.33
C SER A 129 -0.64 -2.40 9.36
N PHE A 130 -0.09 -1.24 8.95
CA PHE A 130 0.40 -0.24 9.91
C PHE A 130 -0.68 0.21 10.90
N ALA A 131 -1.88 0.56 10.44
CA ALA A 131 -2.96 0.98 11.33
C ALA A 131 -3.37 -0.14 12.30
N LYS A 132 -3.42 -1.40 11.83
CA LYS A 132 -3.73 -2.57 12.66
C LYS A 132 -2.67 -2.77 13.73
N ASP A 133 -1.40 -2.74 13.35
CA ASP A 133 -0.26 -2.89 14.24
C ASP A 133 -0.16 -1.75 15.27
N TRP A 134 -0.29 -0.49 14.81
CA TRP A 134 -0.26 0.68 15.68
C TRP A 134 -1.33 0.64 16.77
N LYS A 135 -2.57 0.28 16.40
CA LYS A 135 -3.68 0.11 17.37
C LYS A 135 -3.35 -0.92 18.43
N LYS A 136 -2.80 -2.07 18.02
CA LYS A 136 -2.41 -3.15 18.93
C LYS A 136 -1.33 -2.67 19.92
N ARG A 137 -0.26 -2.04 19.41
CA ARG A 137 0.85 -1.55 20.25
C ARG A 137 0.46 -0.43 21.20
N ASN A 138 -0.53 0.39 20.83
CA ASN A 138 -0.93 1.58 21.60
C ASN A 138 -2.28 1.41 22.34
N GLY A 139 -2.87 0.21 22.34
CA GLY A 139 -4.16 -0.04 22.98
C GLY A 139 -5.29 0.87 22.50
N SER A 140 -5.29 1.26 21.23
CA SER A 140 -6.19 2.29 20.68
C SER A 140 -7.32 1.67 19.84
N PRO A 141 -8.58 2.16 19.94
CA PRO A 141 -9.70 1.63 19.17
C PRO A 141 -9.61 1.94 17.66
N ASP A 142 -8.97 3.05 17.29
CA ASP A 142 -8.77 3.49 15.91
C ASP A 142 -7.35 4.02 15.68
N ALA A 143 -6.94 4.14 14.42
CA ALA A 143 -5.67 4.78 14.01
C ALA A 143 -5.89 6.10 13.26
N LYS A 144 -7.08 6.70 13.36
CA LYS A 144 -7.39 7.97 12.71
C LYS A 144 -6.49 9.06 13.29
N ARG A 145 -5.67 9.67 12.44
CA ARG A 145 -4.63 10.63 12.86
C ARG A 145 -3.74 10.05 13.97
N TRP A 146 -3.33 8.79 13.84
CA TRP A 146 -2.46 8.07 14.78
C TRP A 146 -1.26 8.91 15.24
N PHE A 147 -0.66 9.66 14.31
CA PHE A 147 0.49 10.53 14.55
C PHE A 147 0.26 11.61 15.63
N ARG A 148 -1.00 11.98 15.92
CA ARG A 148 -1.32 12.91 17.02
C ARG A 148 -1.30 12.23 18.39
N ARG A 149 -1.42 10.90 18.44
CA ARG A 149 -1.50 10.10 19.67
C ARG A 149 -0.23 9.29 19.94
N ASP A 150 0.56 9.05 18.90
CA ASP A 150 1.77 8.23 18.97
C ASP A 150 2.80 8.80 19.96
N PRO A 151 3.30 7.99 20.92
CA PRO A 151 4.30 8.43 21.88
C PRO A 151 5.61 8.90 21.23
N ALA A 152 6.13 8.17 20.24
CA ALA A 152 7.39 8.54 19.60
C ALA A 152 7.27 9.87 18.84
N VAL A 153 6.11 10.14 18.21
CA VAL A 153 5.86 11.46 17.60
C VAL A 153 5.81 12.56 18.65
N LYS A 154 5.19 12.31 19.82
CA LYS A 154 5.17 13.27 20.92
C LYS A 154 6.58 13.53 21.48
N ASP A 155 7.40 12.50 21.59
CA ASP A 155 8.78 12.61 22.05
C ASP A 155 9.60 13.48 21.09
N VAL A 156 9.52 13.23 19.78
CA VAL A 156 10.17 14.05 18.75
C VAL A 156 9.69 15.51 18.81
N ILE A 157 8.39 15.76 18.99
CA ILE A 157 7.87 17.13 19.13
C ILE A 157 8.33 17.77 20.44
N GLY A 158 8.47 17.01 21.52
CA GLY A 158 8.98 17.49 22.81
C GLY A 158 10.44 17.93 22.71
N GLU A 159 11.26 17.18 21.97
CA GLU A 159 12.68 17.48 21.78
C GLU A 159 12.92 18.60 20.75
N PHE A 160 12.27 18.54 19.59
CA PHE A 160 12.57 19.42 18.45
C PHE A 160 11.53 20.51 18.21
N GLY A 161 10.44 20.55 18.96
CA GLY A 161 9.31 21.45 18.70
C GLY A 161 8.49 21.02 17.47
N LYS A 162 7.30 21.62 17.31
CA LYS A 162 6.32 21.23 16.26
C LYS A 162 6.81 21.39 14.83
N VAL A 163 7.80 22.26 14.60
CA VAL A 163 8.35 22.59 13.28
C VAL A 163 9.84 22.24 13.16
N GLY A 164 10.36 21.41 14.07
CA GLY A 164 11.79 21.09 14.12
C GLY A 164 12.68 22.23 14.63
N ARG A 165 12.07 23.26 15.21
CA ARG A 165 12.71 24.40 15.86
C ARG A 165 12.07 24.61 17.23
N PRO A 166 12.73 24.23 18.34
CA PRO A 166 12.14 24.33 19.68
C PRO A 166 11.94 25.78 20.13
N ASP A 167 12.67 26.72 19.53
CA ASP A 167 12.54 28.16 19.75
C ASP A 167 11.32 28.79 19.05
N LEU A 168 10.65 28.06 18.15
CA LEU A 168 9.49 28.55 17.42
C LEU A 168 8.19 27.94 17.99
N VAL A 169 7.30 28.82 18.44
CA VAL A 169 5.94 28.45 18.84
C VAL A 169 4.99 28.79 17.68
N PRO A 170 4.42 27.79 16.98
CA PRO A 170 3.42 28.06 15.96
C PRO A 170 2.21 28.76 16.57
N PRO A 171 1.54 29.65 15.83
CA PRO A 171 0.30 30.25 16.30
C PRO A 171 -0.74 29.16 16.62
N PRO A 172 -1.72 29.45 17.49
CA PRO A 172 -2.84 28.55 17.73
C PRO A 172 -3.50 28.13 16.40
N ALA A 173 -3.89 26.86 16.29
CA ALA A 173 -4.69 26.43 15.15
C ALA A 173 -6.07 27.08 15.23
N GLU A 174 -6.51 27.73 14.14
CA GLU A 174 -7.89 28.20 13.96
C GLU A 174 -8.89 27.04 13.91
#